data_AF-A0A7G9YCJ4-F1
#
_entry.id   AF-A0A7G9YCJ4-F1
#
_cell.length_a   1.000
_cell.length_b   1.000
_cell.length_c   1.000
_cell.angle_alpha   90.00
_cell.angle_beta   90.00
_cell.angle_gamma   90.00
#
_symmetry.space_group_name_H-M   'P 1'
#
loop_
_entity.id
_entity.type
_entity.pdbx_description
1 polymer ?
#
loop_
_entity_poly.entity_id
_entity_poly.type
_entity_poly.pdbx_seq_one_letter_code
_entity_poly.pdbx_strand_id
1 'polypeptide(L)'
;MTYLIRAMRLEMIRLRDEKHKTLQEIADILHIGKTTVRKNLIAAEAYTPLRRKSPAWTEEEDARLIRIREEGLTGQELTAKFPERQHGSVLNHLHLLREQGRVR
;
A
#
# COMPACT_ATOMS: atom_id res chain seq x y z
N MET A 1 -27.79 4.03 23.71
CA MET A 1 -27.61 4.56 22.34
C MET A 1 -26.21 4.28 21.75
N THR A 2 -25.33 3.54 22.45
CA THR A 2 -23.90 3.37 22.09
C THR A 2 -23.59 2.09 21.27
N TYR A 3 -24.52 1.13 21.22
CA TYR A 3 -24.28 -0.19 20.60
C TYR A 3 -24.33 -0.17 19.05
N LEU A 4 -25.15 0.70 18.47
CA LEU A 4 -25.31 0.81 17.00
C LEU A 4 -24.03 1.25 16.28
N ILE A 5 -23.25 2.14 16.90
CA ILE A 5 -22.02 2.69 16.29
C ILE A 5 -20.91 1.63 16.24
N ARG A 6 -20.81 0.78 17.27
CA ARG A 6 -19.78 -0.26 17.35
C ARG A 6 -20.02 -1.40 16.36
N ALA A 7 -21.28 -1.86 16.24
CA ALA A 7 -21.64 -2.93 15.31
C ALA A 7 -21.46 -2.49 13.85
N MET A 8 -21.92 -1.28 13.49
CA MET A 8 -21.74 -0.74 12.14
C MET A 8 -20.26 -0.60 11.77
N ARG A 9 -19.41 -0.18 12.72
CA ARG A 9 -17.98 -0.04 12.48
C ARG A 9 -17.27 -1.38 12.24
N LEU A 10 -17.64 -2.42 12.99
CA LEU A 10 -17.09 -3.77 12.76
C LEU A 10 -17.45 -4.28 11.37
N GLU A 11 -18.68 -4.03 10.90
CA GLU A 11 -19.10 -4.41 9.56
C GLU A 11 -18.34 -3.64 8.47
N MET A 12 -18.08 -2.35 8.67
CA MET A 12 -17.23 -1.56 7.74
C MET A 12 -15.82 -2.13 7.62
N ILE A 13 -15.22 -2.56 8.74
CA ILE A 13 -13.88 -3.18 8.76
C ILE A 13 -13.92 -4.52 8.03
N ARG A 14 -14.93 -5.35 8.31
CA ARG A 14 -15.11 -6.64 7.65
C ARG A 14 -15.24 -6.51 6.13
N LEU A 15 -16.10 -5.61 5.66
CA LEU A 15 -16.31 -5.37 4.24
C LEU A 15 -15.03 -4.85 3.55
N ARG A 16 -14.21 -4.09 4.27
CA ARG A 16 -12.96 -3.53 3.76
C ARG A 16 -11.83 -4.57 3.68
N ASP A 17 -11.60 -5.30 4.77
CA ASP A 17 -10.42 -6.14 4.94
C ASP A 17 -10.66 -7.56 4.41
N GLU A 18 -11.84 -8.16 4.65
CA GLU A 18 -12.14 -9.52 4.18
C GLU A 18 -12.72 -9.54 2.76
N LYS A 19 -13.63 -8.61 2.45
CA LYS A 19 -14.33 -8.57 1.15
C LYS A 19 -13.71 -7.61 0.13
N HIS A 20 -12.61 -6.95 0.49
CA HIS A 20 -11.85 -6.01 -0.34
C HIS A 20 -12.68 -4.89 -0.99
N LYS A 21 -13.78 -4.47 -0.33
CA LYS A 21 -14.69 -3.47 -0.87
C LYS A 21 -14.10 -2.06 -0.82
N THR A 22 -14.40 -1.28 -1.85
CA THR A 22 -14.07 0.15 -1.90
C THR A 22 -14.94 0.94 -0.92
N LEU A 23 -14.50 2.14 -0.54
CA LEU A 23 -15.29 3.00 0.35
C LEU A 23 -16.67 3.36 -0.26
N GLN A 24 -16.77 3.38 -1.59
CA GLN A 24 -18.03 3.60 -2.29
C GLN A 24 -18.94 2.37 -2.16
N GLU A 25 -18.43 1.18 -2.46
CA GLU A 25 -19.24 -0.05 -2.30
C GLU A 25 -19.69 -0.26 -0.86
N ILE A 26 -18.85 0.05 0.14
CA ILE A 26 -19.23 -0.04 1.56
C ILE A 26 -20.35 0.96 1.89
N ALA A 27 -20.27 2.18 1.35
CA ALA A 27 -21.30 3.20 1.50
C ALA A 27 -22.63 2.73 0.88
N ASP A 28 -22.57 2.12 -0.29
CA ASP A 28 -23.74 1.61 -1.01
C ASP A 28 -24.35 0.39 -0.29
N ILE A 29 -23.53 -0.53 0.21
CA ILE A 29 -23.96 -1.74 0.96
C ILE A 29 -24.61 -1.38 2.30
N LEU A 30 -24.03 -0.41 3.01
CA LEU A 30 -24.52 0.00 4.34
C LEU A 30 -25.54 1.15 4.25
N HIS A 31 -25.85 1.62 3.04
CA HIS A 31 -26.73 2.76 2.78
C HIS A 31 -26.38 4.01 3.62
N ILE A 32 -25.08 4.31 3.74
CA ILE A 32 -24.57 5.46 4.48
C ILE A 32 -23.65 6.30 3.61
N GLY A 33 -23.46 7.56 3.99
CA GLY A 33 -22.54 8.45 3.28
C GLY A 33 -21.09 7.94 3.32
N LYS A 34 -20.41 7.99 2.18
CA LYS A 34 -18.96 7.69 2.04
C LYS A 34 -18.08 8.44 3.04
N THR A 35 -18.44 9.70 3.35
CA THR A 35 -17.75 10.51 4.37
C THR A 35 -17.88 9.89 5.76
N THR A 36 -19.04 9.33 6.08
CA THR A 36 -19.31 8.63 7.34
C THR A 36 -18.50 7.34 7.42
N VAL A 37 -18.44 6.55 6.33
CA VAL A 37 -17.58 5.37 6.24
C VAL A 37 -16.12 5.74 6.51
N ARG A 38 -15.60 6.75 5.80
CA ARG A 38 -14.22 7.22 5.96
C ARG A 38 -13.93 7.67 7.40
N LYS A 39 -14.81 8.48 7.99
CA LYS A 39 -14.64 8.95 9.38
C LYS A 39 -14.62 7.80 10.38
N ASN A 40 -15.50 6.80 10.24
CA ASN A 40 -15.56 5.67 11.17
C ASN A 40 -14.40 4.68 11.02
N LEU A 41 -13.82 4.58 9.83
CA LEU A 41 -12.60 3.81 9.60
C LEU A 41 -11.34 4.55 10.10
N ILE A 42 -11.33 5.89 10.12
CA ILE A 42 -10.18 6.71 10.58
C ILE A 42 -10.23 6.99 12.08
N ALA A 43 -11.41 7.23 12.68
CA ALA A 43 -11.59 7.56 14.10
C ALA A 43 -11.36 6.37 15.05
N ALA A 44 -10.95 5.23 14.50
CA ALA A 44 -10.39 4.13 15.24
C ALA A 44 -9.00 4.54 15.76
N GLU A 45 -8.87 4.90 17.05
CA GLU A 45 -7.61 5.24 17.74
C GLU A 45 -6.46 4.20 17.65
N ALA A 46 -6.59 3.18 16.80
CA ALA A 46 -5.56 2.15 16.58
C ALA A 46 -5.52 1.63 15.13
N TYR A 47 -5.80 2.44 14.10
CA TYR A 47 -5.59 1.99 12.72
C TYR A 47 -4.46 2.74 12.01
N THR A 48 -3.28 2.13 12.07
CA THR A 48 -2.15 2.36 11.16
C THR A 48 -2.68 2.47 9.73
N PRO A 49 -2.36 3.52 8.97
CA PRO A 49 -2.98 3.74 7.66
C PRO A 49 -2.89 2.49 6.79
N LEU A 50 -3.99 2.15 6.11
CA LEU A 50 -4.04 1.24 4.95
C LEU A 50 -3.16 1.81 3.81
N ARG A 51 -1.85 1.96 4.02
CA ARG A 51 -0.91 1.83 2.92
C ARG A 51 -1.07 0.38 2.51
N ARG A 52 -1.59 0.13 1.30
CA ARG A 52 -1.37 -1.16 0.65
C ARG A 52 0.12 -1.44 0.86
N LYS A 53 0.45 -2.47 1.63
CA LYS A 53 1.84 -2.86 1.80
C LYS A 53 2.29 -3.17 0.39
N SER A 54 3.15 -2.33 -0.19
CA SER A 54 3.74 -2.63 -1.48
C SER A 54 4.30 -4.05 -1.37
N PRO A 55 4.11 -4.91 -2.39
CA PRO A 55 4.60 -6.27 -2.33
C PRO A 55 6.07 -6.24 -1.88
N ALA A 56 6.50 -7.21 -1.05
CA ALA A 56 7.90 -7.29 -0.70
C ALA A 56 8.74 -7.40 -1.99
N TRP A 57 9.96 -6.86 -1.99
CA TRP A 57 10.89 -7.09 -3.09
C TRP A 57 11.37 -8.53 -3.04
N THR A 58 11.37 -9.22 -4.19
CA THR A 58 11.89 -10.57 -4.31
C THR A 58 13.38 -10.55 -4.63
N GLU A 59 14.06 -11.68 -4.42
CA GLU A 59 15.49 -11.80 -4.74
C GLU A 59 15.76 -11.62 -6.24
N GLU A 60 14.81 -12.02 -7.10
CA GLU A 60 14.91 -11.82 -8.54
C GLU A 60 14.77 -10.34 -8.92
N GLU A 61 13.89 -9.60 -8.23
CA GLU A 61 13.77 -8.16 -8.41
C GLU A 61 15.04 -7.43 -7.95
N ASP A 62 15.63 -7.83 -6.82
CA ASP A 62 16.91 -7.32 -6.33
C ASP A 62 18.03 -7.58 -7.35
N ALA A 63 18.15 -8.80 -7.85
CA ALA A 63 19.18 -9.17 -8.83
C ALA A 63 19.06 -8.34 -10.11
N ARG A 64 17.82 -8.11 -10.60
CA ARG A 64 17.57 -7.21 -11.74
C ARG A 64 17.96 -5.77 -11.41
N LEU A 65 17.61 -5.28 -10.22
CA LEU A 65 17.90 -3.91 -9.79
C LEU A 65 19.40 -3.65 -9.68
N ILE A 66 20.16 -4.61 -9.14
CA ILE A 66 21.62 -4.57 -9.02
C ILE A 66 22.25 -4.53 -10.40
N ARG A 67 21.91 -5.48 -11.28
CA ARG A 67 22.47 -5.57 -12.63
C ARG A 67 22.23 -4.29 -13.44
N ILE A 68 21.00 -3.79 -13.44
CA ILE A 68 20.63 -2.56 -14.17
C ILE A 68 21.40 -1.35 -13.61
N ARG A 69 21.70 -1.34 -12.30
CA ARG A 69 22.49 -0.27 -11.70
C ARG A 69 23.97 -0.37 -12.09
N GLU A 70 24.53 -1.57 -12.19
CA GLU A 70 25.90 -1.79 -12.70
C GLU A 70 26.05 -1.34 -14.16
N GLU A 71 24.98 -1.41 -14.95
CA GLU A 71 24.92 -0.86 -16.32
C GLU A 71 24.96 0.69 -16.37
N GLY A 72 25.00 1.37 -15.21
CA GLY A 72 25.19 2.82 -15.11
C GLY A 72 23.93 3.65 -15.36
N LEU A 73 22.77 3.00 -15.50
CA LEU A 73 21.50 3.67 -15.80
C LEU A 73 21.10 4.66 -14.69
N THR A 74 20.49 5.76 -15.13
CA THR A 74 19.94 6.78 -14.23
C THR A 74 18.70 6.24 -13.52
N GLY A 75 18.34 6.84 -12.38
CA GLY A 75 17.17 6.38 -11.60
C GLY A 75 15.87 6.35 -12.40
N GLN A 76 15.68 7.29 -13.34
CA GLN A 76 14.52 7.33 -14.22
C GLN A 76 14.49 6.14 -15.18
N GLU A 77 15.60 5.87 -15.87
CA GLU A 77 15.69 4.75 -16.81
C GLU A 77 15.56 3.39 -16.10
N LEU A 78 16.11 3.30 -14.89
CA LEU A 78 15.99 2.12 -14.04
C LEU A 78 14.53 1.88 -13.64
N THR A 79 13.79 2.92 -13.24
CA THR A 79 12.36 2.75 -12.89
C THR A 79 11.49 2.34 -14.08
N ALA A 80 11.85 2.76 -15.30
CA ALA A 80 11.13 2.35 -16.52
C ALA A 80 11.25 0.84 -16.80
N LYS A 81 12.24 0.15 -16.21
CA LYS A 81 12.41 -1.30 -16.29
C LYS A 81 11.55 -2.09 -15.31
N PHE A 82 10.85 -1.42 -14.39
CA PHE A 82 9.96 -2.04 -13.41
C PHE A 82 8.53 -1.48 -13.53
N PRO A 83 7.80 -1.74 -14.63
CA PRO A 83 6.43 -1.26 -14.82
C PRO A 83 5.45 -1.78 -13.75
N GLU A 84 5.78 -2.89 -13.09
CA GLU A 84 5.02 -3.47 -11.98
C GLU A 84 5.24 -2.75 -10.64
N ARG A 85 6.24 -1.85 -10.54
CA ARG A 85 6.58 -1.10 -9.32
C ARG A 85 6.34 0.39 -9.50
N GLN A 86 5.98 1.05 -8.39
CA GLN A 86 5.89 2.50 -8.35
C GLN A 86 7.29 3.12 -8.34
N HIS A 87 7.50 4.20 -9.11
CA HIS A 87 8.80 4.90 -9.23
C HIS A 87 9.47 5.16 -7.86
N GLY A 88 8.72 5.70 -6.90
CA GLY A 88 9.23 5.96 -5.55
C GLY A 88 9.61 4.70 -4.75
N SER A 89 8.95 3.57 -5.02
CA SER A 89 9.28 2.28 -4.39
C SER A 89 10.61 1.74 -4.89
N VAL A 90 10.89 1.92 -6.18
CA VAL A 90 12.14 1.49 -6.83
C VAL A 90 13.33 2.27 -6.30
N LEU A 91 13.21 3.60 -6.23
CA LEU A 91 14.29 4.45 -5.71
C LEU A 91 14.55 4.20 -4.23
N ASN A 92 13.50 4.05 -3.42
CA ASN A 92 13.65 3.77 -2.00
C ASN A 92 14.34 2.41 -1.77
N HIS A 93 13.98 1.39 -2.55
CA HIS A 93 14.60 0.08 -2.43
C HIS A 93 16.05 0.06 -2.91
N LEU A 94 16.36 0.77 -3.99
CA LEU A 94 17.73 0.96 -4.46
C LEU A 94 18.61 1.61 -3.38
N HIS A 95 18.08 2.59 -2.65
CA HIS A 95 18.78 3.19 -1.52
C HIS A 95 19.08 2.16 -0.42
N LEU A 96 18.09 1.34 -0.04
CA LEU A 96 18.28 0.27 0.95
C LEU A 96 19.36 -0.74 0.50
N LEU A 97 19.38 -1.15 -0.77
CA LEU A 97 20.40 -2.06 -1.29
C LEU A 97 21.82 -1.45 -1.25
N ARG A 98 21.94 -0.13 -1.39
CA ARG A 98 23.22 0.58 -1.22
C ARG A 98 23.65 0.63 0.24
N GLU A 99 22.74 0.89 1.17
CA GLU A 99 23.03 0.83 2.61
C GLU A 99 23.48 -0.57 3.05
N GLN A 100 22.94 -1.61 2.40
CA GLN A 100 23.34 -3.01 2.59
C GLN A 100 24.65 -3.39 1.87
N GLY A 101 25.26 -2.48 1.11
CA GLY A 101 26.49 -2.75 0.35
C GLY A 101 26.33 -3.72 -0.82
N ARG A 102 25.09 -4.04 -1.22
CA ARG A 102 24.78 -4.93 -2.35
C ARG A 102 24.90 -4.24 -3.72
N VAL A 103 24.99 -2.92 -3.71
CA VAL A 103 25.11 -2.05 -4.89
C VAL A 103 26.16 -0.97 -4.58
N ARG A 104 27.07 -0.71 -5.53
CA ARG A 104 28.06 0.37 -5.46
C ARG A 104 27.54 1.71 -6.01
#